data_AF-A0A8W8NP13-F1
#
_entry.id   AF-A0A8W8NP13-F1
#
_cell.length_a   1.000
_cell.length_b   1.000
_cell.length_c   1.000
_cell.angle_alpha   90.00
_cell.angle_beta   90.00
_cell.angle_gamma   90.00
#
_symmetry.space_group_name_H-M   'P 1'
#
loop_
_entity.id
_entity.type
_entity.pdbx_description
1 polymer ?
#
loop_
_entity_poly.entity_id
_entity_poly.type
_entity_poly.pdbx_seq_one_letter_code
_entity_poly.pdbx_strand_id
1 'polypeptide(L)'
;QVLREFPYAESELLQQMVRNLANTQIGDHPTALYVLCQGINGQKFMDEDDVCSTCGSLRAKKKCSACKMVCYCDQRCQKLHWSTHKKFCKQLAEEYVHLEEKRKKEEEEKQKQEQLLKEQQQKSNTPDKDITKDKETEESSDTREDNSAEAVEP
;
A
#
# COMPACT_ATOMS: atom_id res chain seq x y z
N GLN A 1 -29.91 3.01 -25.90
CA GLN A 1 -30.36 2.76 -27.28
C GLN A 1 -29.18 2.39 -28.18
N VAL A 2 -28.09 3.19 -28.17
CA VAL A 2 -26.86 2.97 -28.97
C VAL A 2 -26.20 1.60 -28.79
N LEU A 3 -26.14 1.02 -27.59
CA LEU A 3 -25.50 -0.30 -27.38
C LEU A 3 -26.21 -1.45 -28.11
N ARG A 4 -27.52 -1.34 -28.40
CA ARG A 4 -28.26 -2.36 -29.16
C ARG A 4 -28.01 -2.28 -30.67
N GLU A 5 -27.52 -1.14 -31.13
CA GLU A 5 -27.19 -0.89 -32.53
C GLU A 5 -25.70 -1.16 -32.84
N PHE A 6 -24.88 -1.46 -31.81
CA PHE A 6 -23.47 -1.78 -31.99
C PHE A 6 -23.32 -3.17 -32.62
N PRO A 7 -22.72 -3.31 -33.82
CA PRO A 7 -22.72 -4.55 -34.59
C PRO A 7 -21.87 -5.67 -33.98
N TYR A 8 -21.03 -5.37 -32.98
CA TYR A 8 -20.15 -6.34 -32.33
C TYR A 8 -20.47 -6.48 -30.84
N ALA A 9 -21.75 -6.74 -30.53
CA ALA A 9 -22.22 -6.98 -29.16
C ALA A 9 -21.44 -8.12 -28.46
N GLU A 10 -20.97 -9.09 -29.23
CA GLU A 10 -20.16 -10.23 -28.77
C GLU A 10 -18.65 -9.95 -28.72
N SER A 11 -18.22 -8.69 -28.90
CA SER A 11 -16.81 -8.37 -28.74
C SER A 11 -16.39 -8.55 -27.27
N GLU A 12 -15.31 -9.29 -27.05
CA GLU A 12 -14.75 -9.55 -25.72
C GLU A 12 -14.46 -8.25 -24.97
N LEU A 13 -13.95 -7.23 -25.68
CA LEU A 13 -13.68 -5.91 -25.10
C LEU A 13 -14.95 -5.25 -24.54
N LEU A 14 -16.06 -5.29 -25.30
CA LEU A 14 -17.33 -4.72 -24.85
C LEU A 14 -17.90 -5.50 -23.66
N GLN A 15 -17.90 -6.83 -23.74
CA GLN A 15 -18.38 -7.68 -22.66
C GLN A 15 -17.55 -7.50 -21.39
N GLN A 16 -16.23 -7.33 -21.52
CA GLN A 16 -15.33 -7.04 -20.40
C GLN A 16 -15.60 -5.65 -19.81
N MET A 17 -15.83 -4.64 -20.64
CA MET A 17 -16.22 -3.31 -20.14
C MET A 17 -17.53 -3.35 -19.36
N VAL A 18 -18.58 -3.95 -19.90
CA VAL A 18 -19.88 -4.02 -19.23
C VAL A 18 -19.77 -4.76 -17.90
N ARG A 19 -19.10 -5.91 -17.87
CA ARG A 19 -18.91 -6.69 -16.63
C ARG A 19 -18.15 -5.92 -15.56
N ASN A 20 -17.08 -5.20 -15.92
CA ASN A 20 -16.26 -4.47 -14.94
C ASN A 20 -16.93 -3.18 -14.45
N LEU A 21 -17.76 -2.53 -15.28
CA LEU A 21 -18.34 -1.22 -14.97
C LEU A 21 -19.78 -1.29 -14.44
N ALA A 22 -20.46 -2.44 -14.57
CA ALA A 22 -21.88 -2.57 -14.20
C ALA A 22 -22.19 -2.17 -12.75
N ASN A 23 -21.25 -2.39 -11.83
CA ASN A 23 -21.41 -2.11 -10.41
C ASN A 23 -20.56 -0.91 -9.93
N THR A 24 -19.92 -0.18 -10.84
CA THR A 24 -19.03 0.94 -10.52
C THR A 24 -19.78 2.25 -10.67
N GLN A 25 -19.72 3.14 -9.67
CA GLN A 25 -20.32 4.46 -9.78
C GLN A 25 -19.47 5.36 -10.67
N ILE A 26 -20.11 6.35 -11.31
CA ILE A 26 -19.40 7.30 -12.16
C ILE A 26 -18.42 8.10 -11.29
N GLY A 27 -17.12 7.93 -11.56
CA GLY A 27 -16.04 8.58 -10.80
C GLY A 27 -15.18 7.58 -10.02
N ASP A 28 -15.68 6.38 -9.76
CA ASP A 28 -14.94 5.33 -9.05
C ASP A 28 -14.03 4.54 -10.00
N HIS A 29 -13.01 3.90 -9.41
CA HIS A 29 -12.15 2.94 -10.11
C HIS A 29 -12.81 1.54 -10.12
N PRO A 30 -12.74 0.77 -11.22
CA PRO A 30 -12.05 1.08 -12.48
C PRO A 30 -12.86 2.04 -13.36
N THR A 31 -12.19 3.05 -13.94
CA THR A 31 -12.84 3.93 -14.91
C THR A 31 -12.99 3.24 -16.26
N ALA A 32 -13.95 3.68 -17.09
CA ALA A 32 -14.15 3.10 -18.42
C ALA A 32 -12.89 3.17 -19.30
N LEU A 33 -12.12 4.26 -19.18
CA LEU A 33 -10.84 4.42 -19.87
C LEU A 33 -9.81 3.39 -19.38
N TYR A 34 -9.74 3.15 -18.07
CA TYR A 34 -8.85 2.14 -17.50
C TYR A 34 -9.19 0.74 -18.04
N VAL A 35 -10.47 0.34 -18.01
CA VAL A 35 -10.88 -0.99 -18.51
C VAL A 35 -10.57 -1.16 -20.00
N LEU A 36 -10.80 -0.12 -20.82
CA LEU A 36 -10.43 -0.10 -22.23
C LEU A 36 -8.93 -0.26 -22.43
N CYS A 37 -8.12 0.52 -21.71
CA CYS A 37 -6.68 0.47 -21.79
C CYS A 37 -6.14 -0.91 -21.39
N GLN A 38 -6.70 -1.54 -20.35
CA GLN A 38 -6.31 -2.89 -19.92
C GLN A 38 -6.74 -3.96 -20.92
N GLY A 39 -7.94 -3.85 -21.51
CA GLY A 39 -8.42 -4.79 -22.52
C GLY A 39 -7.58 -4.76 -23.80
N ILE A 40 -7.10 -3.59 -24.21
CA ILE A 40 -6.27 -3.42 -25.42
C ILE A 40 -4.81 -3.77 -25.17
N ASN A 41 -4.25 -3.38 -24.02
CA ASN A 41 -2.81 -3.53 -23.74
C ASN A 41 -2.47 -4.78 -22.92
N GLY A 42 -3.47 -5.58 -22.54
CA GLY A 42 -3.35 -6.76 -21.67
C GLY A 42 -3.50 -6.45 -20.18
N GLN A 43 -3.98 -7.44 -19.42
CA GLN A 43 -4.05 -7.37 -17.95
C GLN A 43 -2.63 -7.34 -17.36
N LYS A 44 -2.26 -6.24 -16.73
CA LYS A 44 -0.98 -6.10 -16.02
C LYS A 44 -1.20 -6.27 -14.52
N PHE A 45 -0.30 -7.01 -13.87
CA PHE A 45 -0.34 -7.32 -12.43
C PHE A 45 0.22 -6.19 -11.54
N MET A 46 0.71 -5.10 -12.14
CA MET A 46 1.32 -3.97 -11.44
C MET A 46 0.75 -2.65 -11.98
N ASP A 47 0.12 -1.87 -11.10
CA ASP A 47 -0.59 -0.61 -11.37
C ASP A 47 0.32 0.63 -11.56
N GLU A 48 1.60 0.45 -11.89
CA GLU A 48 2.57 1.56 -11.84
C GLU A 48 2.70 2.38 -13.12
N ASP A 49 2.01 1.99 -14.20
CA ASP A 49 2.08 2.72 -15.46
C ASP A 49 0.94 3.75 -15.54
N ASP A 50 1.18 4.96 -15.02
CA ASP A 50 0.33 6.13 -15.26
C ASP A 50 -0.04 6.23 -16.76
N VAL A 51 -1.33 6.42 -17.08
CA VAL A 51 -1.81 6.48 -18.48
C VAL A 51 -1.90 7.93 -18.94
N CYS A 52 -1.42 8.21 -20.14
CA CYS A 52 -1.52 9.55 -20.71
C CYS A 52 -2.98 9.92 -20.97
N SER A 53 -3.47 10.98 -20.33
CA SER A 53 -4.86 11.40 -20.46
C SER A 53 -5.21 12.02 -21.83
N THR A 54 -4.23 12.16 -22.73
CA THR A 54 -4.45 12.67 -24.09
C THR A 54 -4.43 11.58 -25.14
N CYS A 55 -3.42 10.71 -25.12
CA CYS A 55 -3.21 9.71 -26.19
C CYS A 55 -3.37 8.26 -25.72
N GLY A 56 -3.66 8.03 -24.43
CA GLY A 56 -3.85 6.69 -23.88
C GLY A 56 -2.59 5.83 -23.80
N SER A 57 -1.42 6.38 -24.19
CA SER A 57 -0.16 5.66 -24.07
C SER A 57 0.16 5.40 -22.60
N LEU A 58 0.62 4.18 -22.33
CA LEU A 58 1.08 3.77 -21.01
C LEU A 58 2.41 4.46 -20.66
N ARG A 59 2.78 4.44 -19.38
CA ARG A 59 4.05 5.01 -18.87
C ARG A 59 4.15 6.51 -19.04
N ALA A 60 3.05 7.23 -18.85
CA ALA A 60 3.03 8.68 -18.78
C ALA A 60 3.76 9.17 -17.52
N LYS A 61 5.01 9.61 -17.69
CA LYS A 61 5.87 9.96 -16.54
C LYS A 61 5.61 11.36 -15.98
N LYS A 62 4.82 12.20 -16.65
CA LYS A 62 4.69 13.61 -16.29
C LYS A 62 3.30 13.92 -15.76
N LYS A 63 3.21 14.24 -14.47
CA LYS A 63 1.97 14.75 -13.86
C LYS A 63 1.81 16.23 -14.12
N CYS A 64 0.57 16.70 -14.21
CA CYS A 64 0.28 18.13 -14.22
C CYS A 64 0.82 18.76 -12.93
N SER A 65 1.65 19.79 -13.05
CA SER A 65 2.30 20.42 -11.89
C SER A 65 1.32 21.11 -10.94
N ALA A 66 0.18 21.59 -11.47
CA ALA A 66 -0.83 22.29 -10.68
C ALA A 66 -1.70 21.33 -9.87
N CYS A 67 -2.33 20.35 -10.52
CA CYS A 67 -3.28 19.46 -9.84
C CYS A 67 -2.70 18.13 -9.39
N LYS A 68 -1.57 17.68 -9.95
CA LYS A 68 -0.92 16.37 -9.69
C LYS A 68 -1.79 15.12 -9.92
N MET A 69 -3.05 15.28 -10.33
CA MET A 69 -4.01 14.19 -10.57
C MET A 69 -3.97 13.59 -11.98
N VAL A 70 -3.46 14.32 -12.98
CA VAL A 70 -3.54 13.94 -14.40
C VAL A 70 -2.14 13.75 -14.98
N CYS A 71 -1.95 12.70 -15.79
CA CYS A 71 -0.65 12.27 -16.32
C CYS A 71 -0.58 12.43 -17.84
N TYR A 72 0.62 12.78 -18.33
CA TYR A 72 0.92 12.98 -19.74
C TYR A 72 2.26 12.36 -20.11
N CYS A 73 2.42 11.96 -21.37
CA CYS A 73 3.72 11.56 -21.91
C CYS A 73 4.69 12.75 -21.90
N ASP A 74 4.21 13.89 -22.40
CA ASP A 74 5.02 15.08 -22.65
C ASP A 74 4.18 16.38 -22.65
N GLN A 75 4.88 17.50 -22.88
CA GLN A 75 4.26 18.83 -22.95
C GLN A 75 3.27 18.97 -24.12
N ARG A 76 3.45 18.20 -25.20
CA ARG A 76 2.58 18.23 -26.38
C ARG A 76 1.21 17.69 -26.01
N CYS A 77 1.15 16.54 -25.35
CA CYS A 77 -0.09 15.93 -24.87
C CYS A 77 -0.82 16.87 -23.90
N GLN A 78 -0.10 17.46 -22.94
CA GLN A 78 -0.70 18.43 -22.01
C GLN A 78 -1.32 19.63 -22.74
N LYS A 79 -0.63 20.21 -23.73
CA LYS A 79 -1.16 21.35 -24.51
C LYS A 79 -2.42 20.98 -25.28
N LEU A 80 -2.45 19.79 -25.89
CA LEU A 80 -3.61 19.31 -26.65
C LEU A 80 -4.84 19.11 -25.73
N HIS A 81 -4.63 18.58 -24.53
CA HIS A 81 -5.70 18.38 -23.54
C HIS A 81 -6.03 19.64 -22.72
N TRP A 82 -5.26 20.73 -22.84
CA TRP A 82 -5.37 21.88 -21.94
C TRP A 82 -6.73 22.58 -21.99
N SER A 83 -7.34 22.67 -23.17
CA SER A 83 -8.62 23.37 -23.39
C SER A 83 -9.77 22.79 -22.54
N THR A 84 -9.77 21.48 -22.35
CA THR A 84 -10.70 20.76 -21.47
C THR A 84 -10.17 20.72 -20.05
N HIS A 85 -8.90 20.35 -19.85
CA HIS A 85 -8.29 20.17 -18.54
C HIS A 85 -8.37 21.40 -17.63
N LYS A 86 -8.10 22.59 -18.18
CA LYS A 86 -8.05 23.84 -17.40
C LYS A 86 -9.35 24.13 -16.64
N LYS A 87 -10.50 23.64 -17.15
CA LYS A 87 -11.82 23.87 -16.54
C LYS A 87 -11.98 23.19 -15.19
N PHE A 88 -11.29 22.05 -15.00
CA PHE A 88 -11.38 21.22 -13.80
C PHE A 88 -10.05 21.06 -13.05
N CYS A 89 -8.95 21.59 -13.61
CA CYS A 89 -7.62 21.52 -13.02
C CYS A 89 -7.58 22.05 -11.57
N LYS A 90 -8.28 23.14 -11.28
CA LYS A 90 -8.34 23.71 -9.91
C LYS A 90 -9.05 22.77 -8.94
N GLN A 91 -10.23 22.25 -9.30
CA GLN A 91 -10.97 21.31 -8.47
C GLN A 91 -10.14 20.04 -8.18
N LEU A 92 -9.46 19.50 -9.20
CA LEU A 92 -8.58 18.36 -9.02
C LEU A 92 -7.41 18.64 -8.08
N ALA A 93 -6.90 19.88 -8.05
CA ALA A 93 -5.83 20.26 -7.14
C ALA A 93 -6.31 20.26 -5.68
N GLU A 94 -7.53 20.76 -5.42
CA GLU A 94 -8.16 20.74 -4.10
C GLU A 94 -8.41 19.30 -3.64
N GLU A 95 -8.93 18.46 -4.54
CA GLU A 95 -9.15 17.02 -4.28
C GLU A 95 -7.84 16.29 -3.93
N TYR A 96 -6.76 16.57 -4.66
CA TYR A 96 -5.44 15.99 -4.38
C TYR A 96 -4.96 16.32 -2.96
N VAL A 97 -5.14 17.56 -2.49
CA VAL A 97 -4.76 17.97 -1.13
C VAL A 97 -5.54 17.17 -0.09
N HIS A 98 -6.86 17.05 -0.25
CA HIS A 98 -7.69 16.26 0.67
C HIS A 98 -7.29 14.78 0.69
N LEU A 99 -6.95 14.20 -0.46
CA LEU A 99 -6.46 12.82 -0.55
C LEU A 99 -5.10 12.64 0.15
N GLU A 100 -4.17 13.61 0.02
CA GLU A 100 -2.90 13.59 0.75
C GLU A 100 -3.09 13.69 2.27
N GLU A 101 -3.99 14.56 2.74
CA GLU A 101 -4.32 14.70 4.15
C GLU A 101 -4.93 13.42 4.72
N LYS A 102 -5.89 12.82 3.99
CA LYS A 102 -6.51 11.55 4.38
C LYS A 102 -5.47 10.45 4.49
N ARG A 103 -4.58 10.31 3.50
CA ARG A 103 -3.49 9.32 3.50
C ARG A 103 -2.56 9.49 4.70
N LYS A 104 -2.20 10.73 5.06
CA LYS A 104 -1.37 11.01 6.24
C LYS A 104 -2.05 10.57 7.54
N LYS A 105 -3.34 10.88 7.70
CA LYS A 105 -4.12 10.47 8.87
C LYS A 105 -4.21 8.95 9.00
N GLU A 106 -4.50 8.26 7.90
CA GLU A 106 -4.56 6.79 7.86
C GLU A 106 -3.20 6.16 8.23
N GLU A 107 -2.10 6.71 7.74
CA GLU A 107 -0.75 6.25 8.07
C GLU A 107 -0.40 6.50 9.55
N GLU A 108 -0.71 7.69 10.08
CA GLU A 108 -0.53 8.00 11.50
C GLU A 108 -1.35 7.08 12.42
N GLU A 109 -2.60 6.77 12.05
CA GLU A 109 -3.46 5.85 12.80
C GLU A 109 -2.91 4.43 12.78
N LYS A 110 -2.45 3.95 11.62
CA LYS A 110 -1.80 2.65 11.47
C LYS A 110 -0.54 2.54 12.33
N GLN A 111 0.29 3.57 12.36
CA GLN A 111 1.50 3.62 13.20
C GLN A 111 1.16 3.58 14.69
N LYS A 112 0.12 4.32 15.13
CA LYS A 112 -0.35 4.26 16.52
C LYS A 112 -0.87 2.89 16.91
N GLN A 113 -1.67 2.24 16.05
CA GLN A 113 -2.15 0.88 16.28
C GLN A 113 -0.99 -0.11 16.40
N GLU A 114 0.00 -0.04 15.51
CA GLU A 114 1.17 -0.92 15.54
C GLU A 114 2.00 -0.72 16.81
N GLN A 115 2.18 0.53 17.26
CA GLN A 115 2.90 0.83 18.50
C GLN A 115 2.15 0.26 19.73
N LEU A 116 0.84 0.46 19.81
CA LEU A 116 0.01 -0.10 20.89
C LEU A 116 0.08 -1.63 20.94
N LEU A 117 0.09 -2.29 19.77
CA LEU A 117 0.22 -3.75 19.68
C LEU A 117 1.58 -4.24 20.21
N LYS A 118 2.66 -3.52 19.89
CA LYS A 118 4.02 -3.82 20.38
C LYS A 118 4.13 -3.63 21.90
N GLU A 119 3.53 -2.57 22.46
CA GLU A 119 3.53 -2.32 23.91
C GLU A 119 2.74 -3.38 24.69
N GLN A 120 1.62 -3.88 24.14
CA GLN A 120 0.84 -4.96 24.76
C GLN A 120 1.61 -6.30 24.78
N GLN A 121 2.34 -6.63 23.71
CA GLN A 121 3.16 -7.85 23.64
C GLN A 121 4.38 -7.82 24.59
N GLN A 122 4.91 -6.64 24.90
CA GLN A 122 6.00 -6.50 25.87
C GLN A 122 5.52 -6.67 27.33
N LYS A 123 4.29 -6.26 27.64
CA LYS A 123 3.69 -6.42 28.98
C LYS A 123 3.29 -7.87 29.31
N SER A 124 3.09 -8.74 28.31
CA SER A 124 2.81 -10.17 28.53
C SER A 124 4.05 -11.04 28.76
N ASN A 125 5.26 -10.50 28.64
CA ASN A 125 6.52 -11.26 28.71
C ASN A 125 7.37 -11.00 29.98
N THR A 126 6.82 -10.39 31.04
CA THR A 126 7.51 -10.30 32.34
C THR A 126 7.29 -11.58 33.18
N PRO A 127 8.31 -12.39 33.48
CA PRO A 127 8.18 -13.51 34.41
C PRO A 127 8.13 -12.98 35.84
N ASP A 128 7.11 -13.42 36.58
CA ASP A 128 6.98 -13.25 38.03
C ASP A 128 8.24 -13.84 38.72
N LYS A 129 9.04 -12.98 39.37
CA LYS A 129 10.11 -13.39 40.29
C LYS A 129 9.95 -12.59 41.57
N ASP A 130 9.15 -13.12 42.50
CA ASP A 130 9.45 -13.05 43.92
C ASP A 130 8.73 -14.19 44.68
N ILE A 131 9.19 -14.49 45.91
CA ILE A 131 8.78 -15.56 46.87
C ILE A 131 9.59 -16.87 46.67
N THR A 132 10.44 -17.37 47.58
CA THR A 132 10.70 -17.09 49.00
C THR A 132 12.17 -17.33 49.35
N LYS A 133 12.67 -16.49 50.27
CA LYS A 133 13.87 -16.67 51.06
C LYS A 133 13.49 -17.46 52.31
N ASP A 134 13.81 -18.75 52.36
CA ASP A 134 13.79 -19.53 53.60
C ASP A 134 15.20 -19.92 54.03
N LYS A 135 15.30 -20.03 55.34
CA LYS A 135 16.45 -19.82 56.21
C LYS A 135 16.64 -21.11 56.97
N GLU A 136 17.73 -21.84 56.75
CA GLU A 136 18.15 -22.92 57.65
C GLU A 136 19.64 -22.77 57.99
N THR A 137 19.88 -22.70 59.29
CA THR A 137 21.17 -22.67 59.98
C THR A 137 21.53 -24.05 60.50
N GLU A 138 22.83 -24.34 60.41
CA GLU A 138 23.67 -25.20 61.26
C GLU A 138 23.84 -26.72 60.99
N GLU A 139 25.13 -27.04 60.80
CA GLU A 139 25.92 -28.20 61.23
C GLU A 139 25.60 -29.62 60.77
N SER A 140 26.50 -30.18 59.95
CA SER A 140 27.26 -31.37 60.33
C SER A 140 28.51 -31.49 59.48
N SER A 141 29.66 -31.48 60.16
CA SER A 141 30.98 -31.85 59.69
C SER A 141 31.03 -33.29 59.16
N ASP A 142 31.71 -33.51 58.03
CA ASP A 142 32.59 -34.68 57.94
C ASP A 142 33.75 -34.41 56.99
N THR A 143 34.93 -34.42 57.57
CA THR A 143 36.23 -34.35 56.91
C THR A 143 36.53 -35.66 56.20
N ARG A 144 37.10 -35.61 55.00
CA ARG A 144 38.24 -36.45 54.64
C ARG A 144 38.94 -35.93 53.40
N GLU A 145 40.16 -35.50 53.66
CA GLU A 145 41.23 -35.29 52.71
C GLU A 145 41.44 -36.55 51.87
N ASP A 146 41.65 -36.39 50.56
CA ASP A 146 42.75 -37.11 49.94
C ASP A 146 43.39 -36.29 48.84
N ASN A 147 44.71 -36.45 48.79
CA ASN A 147 45.71 -35.55 48.24
C ASN A 147 46.08 -35.91 46.79
N SER A 148 46.57 -34.89 46.06
CA SER A 148 47.59 -34.97 45.00
C SER A 148 47.20 -35.71 43.69
N ALA A 149 47.70 -35.40 42.50
CA ALA A 149 48.88 -34.64 42.05
C ALA A 149 48.60 -34.19 40.59
N GLU A 150 49.05 -33.00 40.17
CA GLU A 150 50.18 -32.82 39.22
C GLU A 150 49.72 -32.89 37.74
N ALA A 151 49.41 -31.79 37.06
CA ALA A 151 50.25 -30.71 36.53
C ALA A 151 51.16 -31.10 35.33
N VAL A 152 51.08 -30.24 34.30
CA VAL A 152 52.06 -29.94 33.23
C VAL A 152 52.09 -30.92 32.03
N GLU A 153 51.37 -30.62 30.93
CA GLU A 153 51.80 -29.87 29.72
C GLU A 153 52.69 -30.69 28.76
N PRO A 154 52.85 -30.34 27.47
CA PRO A 154 52.73 -29.03 26.80
C PRO A 154 51.60 -28.87 25.78
#